data_AF-M5E2N9-F1
#
_entry.id   AF-M5E2N9-F1
#
_cell.length_a   1.000
_cell.length_b   1.000
_cell.length_c   1.000
_cell.angle_alpha   90.00
_cell.angle_beta   90.00
_cell.angle_gamma   90.00
#
_symmetry.space_group_name_H-M   'P 1'
#
loop_
_entity.id
_entity.type
_entity.pdbx_description
1 polymer ?
#
loop_
_entity_poly.entity_id
_entity_poly.type
_entity_poly.pdbx_seq_one_letter_code
_entity_poly.pdbx_strand_id
1 'polypeptide(L)'
;MTDNRDRSLIAIILIFTGIIFLGDTLGKYNFNIFFFLRSYWPLLLIIFGFHTLLQKTKFWFIVPAIVAVLSIYLIYLLVNQQPFYFIPQMRMRIFNFNNLPFR
;
A
#
# COMPACT_ATOMS: atom_id res chain seq x y z
N MET A 1 -3.14 -10.50 -29.90
CA MET A 1 -3.25 -11.58 -28.88
C MET A 1 -2.47 -11.16 -27.63
N THR A 2 -2.99 -10.23 -26.84
CA THR A 2 -2.36 -9.74 -25.58
C THR A 2 -3.33 -9.72 -24.39
N ASP A 3 -4.61 -10.00 -24.62
CA ASP A 3 -5.72 -9.85 -23.66
C ASP A 3 -5.55 -10.72 -22.39
N ASN A 4 -5.15 -11.98 -22.55
CA ASN A 4 -5.08 -12.94 -21.43
C ASN A 4 -4.09 -12.53 -20.33
N ARG A 5 -3.02 -11.80 -20.70
CA ARG A 5 -1.95 -11.41 -19.77
C ARG A 5 -2.37 -10.26 -18.88
N ASP A 6 -2.95 -9.23 -19.48
CA ASP A 6 -3.44 -8.07 -18.75
C ASP A 6 -4.62 -8.48 -17.85
N ARG A 7 -5.50 -9.36 -18.34
CA ARG A 7 -6.60 -9.93 -17.56
C ARG A 7 -6.11 -10.74 -16.34
N SER A 8 -5.02 -11.49 -16.47
CA SER A 8 -4.44 -12.26 -15.37
C SER A 8 -3.81 -11.35 -14.30
N LEU A 9 -3.13 -10.28 -14.72
CA LEU A 9 -2.57 -9.29 -13.79
C LEU A 9 -3.67 -8.56 -13.02
N ILE A 10 -4.72 -8.13 -13.70
CA ILE A 10 -5.88 -7.49 -13.07
C ILE A 10 -6.52 -8.43 -12.05
N ALA A 11 -6.70 -9.71 -12.40
CA ALA A 11 -7.27 -10.71 -11.49
C ALA A 11 -6.40 -10.89 -10.22
N ILE A 12 -5.08 -10.96 -10.37
CA ILE A 12 -4.14 -11.07 -9.24
C ILE A 12 -4.23 -9.84 -8.34
N ILE A 13 -4.23 -8.62 -8.91
CA ILE A 13 -4.34 -7.37 -8.15
C ILE A 13 -5.67 -7.33 -7.38
N LEU A 14 -6.76 -7.78 -8.00
CA LEU A 14 -8.09 -7.79 -7.39
C LEU A 14 -8.16 -8.76 -6.21
N ILE A 15 -7.65 -9.98 -6.38
CA ILE A 15 -7.53 -10.97 -5.30
C ILE A 15 -6.71 -10.40 -4.16
N PHE A 16 -5.60 -9.74 -4.48
CA PHE A 16 -4.71 -9.16 -3.47
C PHE A 16 -5.40 -8.06 -2.66
N THR A 17 -6.11 -7.19 -3.35
CA THR A 17 -6.89 -6.12 -2.73
C THR A 17 -7.98 -6.70 -1.81
N GLY A 18 -8.66 -7.75 -2.25
CA GLY A 18 -9.67 -8.45 -1.46
C GLY A 18 -9.11 -9.05 -0.17
N ILE A 19 -7.93 -9.67 -0.21
CA ILE A 19 -7.27 -10.24 0.99
C ILE A 19 -6.91 -9.16 2.00
N ILE A 20 -6.43 -8.00 1.52
CA ILE A 20 -6.08 -6.86 2.38
C ILE A 20 -7.33 -6.29 3.07
N PHE A 21 -8.41 -6.09 2.33
CA PHE A 21 -9.67 -5.62 2.91
C PHE A 21 -10.26 -6.65 3.89
N LEU A 22 -10.14 -7.93 3.57
CA LEU A 22 -10.67 -8.99 4.43
C LEU A 22 -9.98 -8.99 5.80
N GLY A 23 -8.66 -8.85 5.85
CA GLY A 23 -7.96 -8.82 7.14
C GLY A 23 -8.27 -7.58 7.99
N ASP A 24 -8.60 -6.44 7.34
CA ASP A 24 -9.12 -5.25 8.03
C ASP A 24 -10.51 -5.53 8.63
N THR A 25 -11.43 -6.11 7.86
CA THR A 25 -12.77 -6.47 8.36
C THR A 25 -12.76 -7.52 9.49
N LEU A 26 -11.73 -8.38 9.51
CA LEU A 26 -11.53 -9.37 10.56
C LEU A 26 -10.86 -8.79 11.81
N GLY A 27 -10.53 -7.50 11.82
CA GLY A 27 -9.87 -6.82 12.94
C GLY A 27 -8.44 -7.30 13.22
N LYS A 28 -7.81 -7.98 12.24
CA LYS A 28 -6.43 -8.49 12.36
C LYS A 28 -5.40 -7.37 12.30
N TYR A 29 -5.70 -6.29 11.56
CA TYR A 29 -4.88 -5.09 11.43
C TYR A 29 -5.79 -3.90 11.12
N ASN A 30 -5.36 -2.68 11.49
CA ASN A 30 -6.07 -1.45 11.15
C ASN A 30 -5.52 -0.91 9.82
N PHE A 31 -6.23 -1.16 8.73
CA PHE A 31 -5.78 -0.79 7.40
C PHE A 31 -6.20 0.63 7.03
N ASN A 32 -5.22 1.55 6.96
CA ASN A 32 -5.46 2.89 6.44
C ASN A 32 -5.08 2.97 4.96
N ILE A 33 -6.08 3.03 4.08
CA ILE A 33 -5.91 3.09 2.62
C ILE A 33 -5.04 4.29 2.18
N PHE A 34 -5.20 5.44 2.84
CA PHE A 34 -4.48 6.66 2.48
C PHE A 34 -2.99 6.53 2.82
N PHE A 35 -2.68 5.95 3.97
CA PHE A 35 -1.30 5.68 4.35
C PHE A 35 -0.67 4.62 3.45
N PHE A 36 -1.41 3.56 3.15
CA PHE A 36 -0.97 2.51 2.23
C PHE A 36 -0.64 3.10 0.86
N LEU A 37 -1.54 3.87 0.26
CA LEU A 37 -1.30 4.44 -1.06
C LEU A 37 -0.13 5.43 -1.05
N ARG A 38 0.02 6.25 0.00
CA ARG A 38 1.15 7.18 0.17
C ARG A 38 2.49 6.49 0.38
N SER A 39 2.52 5.33 1.03
CA SER A 39 3.76 4.60 1.31
C SER A 39 4.16 3.68 0.15
N TYR A 40 3.18 3.06 -0.51
CA TYR A 40 3.40 1.99 -1.49
C TYR A 40 3.21 2.39 -2.97
N TRP A 41 2.89 3.66 -3.28
CA TRP A 41 2.89 4.13 -4.69
C TRP A 41 4.19 3.90 -5.48
N PRO A 42 5.42 3.92 -4.91
CA PRO A 42 6.64 3.64 -5.68
C PRO A 42 6.66 2.19 -6.16
N LEU A 43 6.04 1.30 -5.39
CA LEU A 43 5.92 -0.13 -5.68
C LEU A 43 5.04 -0.37 -6.91
N LEU A 44 3.96 0.41 -7.06
CA LEU A 44 3.12 0.40 -8.27
C LEU A 44 3.91 0.81 -9.51
N LEU A 45 4.78 1.82 -9.41
CA LEU A 45 5.65 2.24 -10.52
C LEU A 45 6.66 1.15 -10.91
N ILE A 46 7.25 0.46 -9.94
CA ILE A 46 8.17 -0.65 -10.20
C ILE A 46 7.44 -1.78 -10.93
N ILE A 47 6.26 -2.18 -10.45
CA ILE A 47 5.44 -3.23 -11.08
C ILE A 47 5.07 -2.83 -12.52
N PHE A 48 4.67 -1.58 -12.72
CA PHE A 48 4.31 -1.07 -14.04
C PHE A 48 5.51 -1.07 -14.99
N GLY A 49 6.68 -0.59 -14.54
CA GLY A 49 7.91 -0.60 -15.33
C GLY A 49 8.37 -2.02 -15.68
N PHE A 50 8.30 -2.95 -14.71
CA PHE A 50 8.60 -4.37 -14.95
C PHE A 50 7.62 -4.98 -15.96
N HIS A 51 6.32 -4.71 -15.83
CA HIS A 51 5.32 -5.18 -16.80
C HIS A 51 5.65 -4.70 -18.22
N THR A 52 5.95 -3.41 -18.40
CA THR A 52 6.31 -2.83 -19.70
C THR A 52 7.59 -3.45 -20.28
N LEU A 53 8.62 -3.66 -19.47
CA LEU A 53 9.90 -4.25 -19.92
C LEU A 53 9.77 -5.74 -20.28
N LEU A 54 9.01 -6.51 -19.49
CA LEU A 54 8.90 -7.97 -19.63
C LEU A 54 7.74 -8.42 -20.54
N GLN A 55 6.90 -7.49 -21.02
CA GLN A 55 5.74 -7.82 -21.85
C GLN A 55 6.13 -8.59 -23.13
N LYS A 56 7.31 -8.29 -23.71
CA LYS A 56 7.79 -8.88 -24.96
C LYS A 56 8.73 -10.08 -24.78
N THR A 57 9.18 -10.36 -23.57
CA THR A 57 10.14 -11.45 -23.29
C THR A 57 9.43 -12.71 -22.80
N LYS A 58 10.06 -13.87 -23.05
CA LYS A 58 9.60 -15.19 -22.59
C LYS A 58 9.52 -15.29 -21.05
N PHE A 59 10.19 -14.37 -20.36
CA PHE A 59 10.31 -14.25 -18.90
C PHE A 59 9.13 -13.52 -18.22
N TRP A 60 8.01 -13.32 -18.92
CA TRP A 60 6.84 -12.62 -18.39
C TRP A 60 6.29 -13.19 -17.06
N PHE A 61 6.47 -14.47 -16.76
CA PHE A 61 6.08 -15.10 -15.48
C PHE A 61 6.80 -14.55 -14.25
N ILE A 62 7.94 -13.87 -14.43
CA ILE A 62 8.67 -13.24 -13.33
C ILE A 62 7.89 -12.06 -12.73
N VAL A 63 7.11 -11.33 -13.54
CA VAL A 63 6.31 -10.19 -13.06
C VAL A 63 5.26 -10.64 -12.01
N PRO A 64 4.35 -11.59 -12.28
CA PRO A 64 3.39 -12.04 -11.29
C PRO A 64 4.05 -12.75 -10.09
N ALA A 65 5.18 -13.42 -10.28
CA ALA A 65 5.94 -14.03 -9.18
C ALA A 65 6.52 -12.96 -8.24
N ILE A 66 7.13 -11.91 -8.78
CA ILE A 66 7.63 -10.77 -7.99
C ILE A 66 6.49 -10.07 -7.27
N VAL A 67 5.36 -9.84 -7.95
CA VAL A 67 4.16 -9.26 -7.33
C VAL A 67 3.73 -10.13 -6.16
N ALA A 68 3.58 -11.44 -6.33
CA ALA A 68 3.17 -12.37 -5.27
C ALA A 68 4.13 -12.38 -4.07
N VAL A 69 5.44 -12.34 -4.30
CA VAL A 69 6.45 -12.29 -3.22
C VAL A 69 6.39 -10.96 -2.47
N LEU A 70 6.36 -9.83 -3.18
CA LEU A 70 6.24 -8.49 -2.58
C LEU A 70 4.96 -8.38 -1.77
N SER A 71 3.88 -8.88 -2.32
CA SER A 71 2.57 -9.05 -1.70
C SER A 71 2.64 -9.80 -0.37
N ILE A 72 3.20 -11.01 -0.35
CA ILE A 72 3.34 -11.81 0.88
C ILE A 72 4.20 -11.08 1.92
N TYR A 73 5.29 -10.45 1.48
CA TYR A 73 6.16 -9.67 2.34
C TYR A 73 5.42 -8.48 2.97
N LEU A 74 4.58 -7.80 2.18
CA LEU A 74 3.73 -6.69 2.62
C LEU A 74 2.73 -7.15 3.69
N ILE A 75 2.07 -8.29 3.49
CA ILE A 75 1.15 -8.88 4.46
C ILE A 75 1.89 -9.24 5.75
N TYR A 76 3.05 -9.89 5.65
CA TYR A 76 3.88 -10.21 6.82
C TYR A 76 4.24 -8.95 7.61
N LEU A 77 4.65 -7.90 6.90
CA LEU A 77 4.96 -6.62 7.50
C LEU A 77 3.72 -6.04 8.20
N LEU A 78 2.56 -5.96 7.53
CA LEU A 78 1.30 -5.48 8.12
C LEU A 78 0.87 -6.26 9.37
N VAL A 79 0.97 -7.59 9.34
CA VAL A 79 0.58 -8.45 10.47
C VAL A 79 1.53 -8.28 11.65
N ASN A 80 2.81 -8.01 11.40
CA ASN A 80 3.83 -7.90 12.42
C ASN A 80 4.10 -6.45 12.89
N GLN A 81 3.46 -5.44 12.28
CA GLN A 81 3.51 -4.07 12.79
C GLN A 81 2.57 -3.97 13.99
N GLN A 82 3.07 -3.41 15.10
CA GLN A 82 2.22 -3.04 16.23
C GLN A 82 1.15 -2.04 15.76
N PRO A 83 -0.07 -2.05 16.34
CA PRO A 83 -1.11 -1.10 15.96
C PRO A 83 -0.54 0.32 16.03
N PHE A 84 -0.51 0.99 14.89
CA PHE A 84 -0.10 2.38 14.83
C PHE A 84 -1.14 3.21 15.59
N TYR A 85 -0.83 3.58 16.83
CA TYR A 85 -1.48 4.70 17.46
C TYR A 85 -1.06 5.96 16.69
N PHE A 86 -1.82 6.28 15.64
CA PHE A 86 -1.82 7.62 15.06
C PHE A 86 -2.23 8.58 16.17
N ILE A 87 -1.26 9.15 16.88
CA ILE A 87 -1.50 10.36 17.66
C ILE A 87 -1.39 11.48 16.63
N PRO A 88 -2.49 12.07 16.14
CA PRO A 88 -2.39 13.28 15.33
C PRO A 88 -1.80 14.35 16.22
N GLN A 89 -0.50 14.59 16.09
CA GLN A 89 0.15 15.76 16.69
C GLN A 89 -0.21 16.98 15.83
N MET A 90 -1.50 17.33 15.83
CA MET A 90 -1.96 18.69 15.57
C MET A 90 -1.47 19.55 16.74
N ARG A 91 -0.17 19.86 16.74
CA ARG A 91 0.42 20.82 17.66
C ARG A 91 -0.09 22.19 17.26
N MET A 92 -1.29 22.56 17.72
CA MET A 92 -1.80 23.92 17.66
C MET A 92 -0.98 24.77 18.64
N ARG A 93 0.22 25.19 18.20
CA ARG A 93 1.05 26.16 18.92
C ARG A 93 0.81 27.54 18.34
N ILE A 94 -0.41 28.03 18.48
CA ILE A 94 -0.82 29.39 18.08
C ILE A 94 -2.02 29.68 18.98
N PHE A 95 -1.88 30.05 20.25
CA PHE A 95 -1.58 31.38 20.72
C PHE A 95 -1.50 31.28 22.26
N ASN A 96 -0.39 31.70 22.87
CA ASN A 96 -0.32 31.91 24.31
C ASN A 96 -0.52 33.41 24.56
N PHE A 97 -1.74 33.82 24.93
CA PHE A 97 -2.10 35.22 25.16
C PHE A 97 -1.69 35.75 26.55
N ASN A 98 -0.98 34.97 27.35
CA ASN A 98 -0.62 35.32 28.73
C ASN A 98 0.41 36.46 28.85
N ASN A 99 0.88 37.03 27.72
CA ASN A 99 1.93 38.05 27.71
C ASN A 99 1.46 39.37 27.08
N LEU A 100 0.15 39.61 26.93
CA LEU A 100 -0.34 40.89 26.41
C LEU A 100 -0.31 41.97 27.50
N PRO A 101 0.27 43.16 27.25
CA PRO A 101 0.45 44.22 28.24
C PRO A 101 -0.81 45.05 28.52
N PHE A 102 -1.97 44.65 28.01
CA PHE A 102 -3.24 45.35 28.23
C PHE A 102 -4.01 44.69 29.38
N ARG A 103 -3.61 45.03 30.62
CA ARG A 103 -4.43 44.86 31.83
C ARG A 103 -4.61 46.21 32.48
#